data_AF-A0A2A2QG42-F1
#
_entry.id   AF-A0A2A2QG42-F1
#
_cell.length_a   1.000
_cell.length_b   1.000
_cell.length_c   1.000
_cell.angle_alpha   90.00
_cell.angle_beta   90.00
_cell.angle_gamma   90.00
#
_symmetry.space_group_name_H-M   'P 1'
#
loop_
_entity.id
_entity.type
_entity.pdbx_description
1 polymer ?
#
loop_
_entity_poly.entity_id
_entity_poly.type
_entity_poly.pdbx_seq_one_letter_code
_entity_poly.pdbx_strand_id
1 'polypeptide(L)'
;MTELQQPTELRSAKIARRIRLEDAARKRLADGIDINGITLAAGEADQQAFTRLLTLLREAYDLQPDSAATTTFMNTPQVITDIRGVPHTLPGVRALRLLLVAYGAAIREHWTTHATRKAAIRAASTREDLDAASGAD
;
A
#
# COMPACT_ATOMS: atom_id res chain seq x y z
N MET A 1 39.22 27.97 8.73
CA MET A 1 38.04 27.78 9.61
C MET A 1 36.97 27.03 8.83
N THR A 2 37.20 25.75 8.53
CA THR A 2 36.45 25.03 7.46
C THR A 2 36.05 23.61 7.86
N GLU A 3 35.93 23.30 9.15
CA GLU A 3 35.68 21.92 9.63
C GLU A 3 34.41 21.75 10.48
N LEU A 4 33.67 22.82 10.78
CA LEU A 4 32.42 22.74 11.59
C LEU A 4 31.12 22.89 10.77
N GLN A 5 31.19 23.17 9.46
CA GLN A 5 30.00 23.36 8.61
C GLN A 5 29.39 22.03 8.13
N GLN A 6 30.21 21.00 7.86
CA GLN A 6 29.76 19.73 7.27
C GLN A 6 28.76 18.92 8.15
N PRO A 7 28.89 18.85 9.50
CA PRO A 7 27.95 18.06 10.32
C PRO A 7 26.54 18.67 10.37
N THR A 8 26.44 20.00 10.35
CA THR A 8 25.17 20.73 10.41
C THR A 8 24.41 20.65 9.09
N GLU A 9 25.13 20.77 7.97
CA GLU A 9 24.54 20.66 6.63
C GLU A 9 24.00 19.26 6.35
N LEU A 10 24.75 18.21 6.69
CA LEU A 10 24.30 16.83 6.54
C LEU A 10 23.06 16.54 7.41
N ARG A 11 23.05 17.04 8.65
CA ARG A 11 21.90 16.88 9.56
C ARG A 11 20.65 17.55 8.99
N SER A 12 20.76 18.79 8.51
CA SER A 12 19.66 19.51 7.88
C SER A 12 19.16 18.80 6.63
N ALA A 13 20.07 18.28 5.80
CA ALA A 13 19.75 17.51 4.61
C ALA A 13 18.97 16.22 4.94
N LYS A 14 19.38 15.47 5.98
CA LYS A 14 18.66 14.28 6.45
C LYS A 14 17.24 14.60 6.89
N ILE A 15 17.04 15.69 7.63
CA ILE A 15 15.71 16.14 8.07
C ILE A 15 14.84 16.44 6.85
N ALA A 16 15.33 17.24 5.91
CA ALA A 16 14.61 17.60 4.70
C ALA A 16 14.28 16.37 3.84
N ARG A 17 15.16 15.36 3.78
CA ARG A 17 14.88 14.13 3.03
C ARG A 17 13.84 13.25 3.73
N ARG A 18 13.88 13.15 5.06
CA ARG A 18 12.87 12.42 5.83
C ARG A 18 11.49 13.05 5.66
N ILE A 19 11.38 14.37 5.72
CA ILE A 19 10.09 15.07 5.51
C ILE A 19 9.53 14.73 4.13
N ARG A 20 10.34 14.89 3.07
CA ARG A 20 9.93 14.54 1.70
C ARG A 20 9.51 13.07 1.55
N LEU A 21 10.22 12.15 2.20
CA LEU A 21 9.88 10.72 2.17
C LEU A 21 8.51 10.45 2.82
N GLU A 22 8.24 11.04 3.98
CA GLU A 22 6.97 10.88 4.71
C GLU A 22 5.81 11.53 3.92
N ASP A 23 6.04 12.70 3.31
CA ASP A 23 5.05 13.38 2.47
C ASP A 23 4.72 12.57 1.22
N ALA A 24 5.73 12.02 0.54
CA ALA A 24 5.55 11.16 -0.62
C ALA A 24 4.80 9.86 -0.25
N ALA A 25 5.11 9.26 0.91
CA ALA A 25 4.41 8.09 1.38
C ALA A 25 2.94 8.37 1.70
N ARG A 26 2.66 9.47 2.40
CA ARG A 26 1.29 9.92 2.69
C ARG A 26 0.52 10.20 1.41
N LYS A 27 1.13 10.91 0.46
CA LYS A 27 0.52 11.23 -0.83
C LYS A 27 0.15 9.96 -1.59
N ARG A 28 1.06 8.98 -1.67
CA ARG A 28 0.78 7.70 -2.33
C ARG A 28 -0.44 6.98 -1.74
N LEU A 29 -0.56 6.96 -0.41
CA LEU A 29 -1.74 6.35 0.23
C LEU A 29 -3.02 7.16 -0.02
N ALA A 30 -2.92 8.50 -0.06
CA ALA A 30 -4.05 9.37 -0.39
C ALA A 30 -4.51 9.20 -1.85
N ASP A 31 -3.58 9.00 -2.78
CA ASP A 31 -3.88 8.77 -4.21
C ASP A 31 -4.48 7.37 -4.46
N GLY A 32 -4.33 6.43 -3.50
CA GLY A 32 -4.81 5.05 -3.57
C GLY A 32 -3.80 4.08 -4.18
N ILE A 33 -4.17 2.80 -4.19
CA ILE A 33 -3.37 1.71 -4.76
C ILE A 33 -4.06 1.19 -6.01
N ASP A 34 -3.41 1.34 -7.16
CA ASP A 34 -3.88 0.75 -8.42
C ASP A 34 -3.52 -0.73 -8.49
N ILE A 35 -4.55 -1.56 -8.74
CA ILE A 35 -4.39 -2.98 -9.04
C ILE A 35 -5.18 -3.27 -10.32
N ASN A 36 -4.44 -3.53 -11.40
CA ASN A 36 -5.01 -3.87 -12.71
C ASN A 36 -6.04 -2.82 -13.21
N GLY A 37 -5.77 -1.53 -13.00
CA GLY A 37 -6.65 -0.44 -13.43
C GLY A 37 -7.83 -0.13 -12.51
N ILE A 38 -7.90 -0.78 -11.34
CA ILE A 38 -8.82 -0.42 -10.26
C ILE A 38 -8.00 0.24 -9.15
N THR A 39 -8.22 1.54 -8.94
CA THR A 39 -7.52 2.29 -7.88
C THR A 39 -8.31 2.24 -6.57
N LEU A 40 -7.87 1.41 -5.64
CA LEU A 40 -8.53 1.24 -4.34
C LEU A 40 -8.04 2.28 -3.33
N ALA A 41 -8.95 2.78 -2.51
CA ALA A 41 -8.61 3.65 -1.39
C ALA A 41 -7.66 2.94 -0.42
N ALA A 42 -6.72 3.70 0.14
CA ALA A 42 -5.67 3.16 1.02
C ALA A 42 -5.62 3.82 2.39
N GLY A 43 -6.70 4.49 2.79
CA GLY A 43 -6.88 4.96 4.16
C GLY A 43 -6.95 3.79 5.14
N GLU A 44 -6.67 4.05 6.41
CA GLU A 44 -6.71 3.03 7.45
C GLU A 44 -8.09 2.37 7.56
N ALA A 45 -9.16 3.16 7.46
CA ALA A 45 -10.54 2.66 7.47
C ALA A 45 -10.81 1.71 6.28
N ASP A 46 -10.30 2.03 5.09
CA ASP A 46 -10.46 1.21 3.88
C ASP A 46 -9.72 -0.12 4.02
N GLN A 47 -8.47 -0.07 4.50
CA GLN A 47 -7.67 -1.27 4.77
C GLN A 47 -8.37 -2.22 5.77
N GLN A 48 -8.96 -1.66 6.82
CA GLN A 48 -9.76 -2.43 7.77
C GLN A 48 -11.03 -3.00 7.13
N ALA A 49 -11.74 -2.21 6.31
CA ALA A 49 -12.93 -2.66 5.60
C ALA A 49 -12.63 -3.82 4.65
N PHE A 50 -11.56 -3.74 3.87
CA PHE A 50 -11.14 -4.82 2.97
C PHE A 50 -10.69 -6.08 3.72
N THR A 51 -10.02 -5.92 4.87
CA THR A 51 -9.67 -7.06 5.73
C THR A 51 -10.91 -7.75 6.26
N ARG A 52 -11.89 -6.98 6.77
CA ARG A 52 -13.18 -7.52 7.23
C ARG A 52 -13.93 -8.22 6.11
N LEU A 53 -13.96 -7.64 4.92
CA LEU A 53 -14.58 -8.24 3.74
C LEU A 53 -13.94 -9.59 3.40
N LEU A 54 -12.62 -9.71 3.41
CA LEU A 54 -11.93 -10.99 3.22
C LEU A 54 -12.34 -12.04 4.26
N THR A 55 -12.45 -11.65 5.53
CA THR A 55 -12.91 -12.54 6.62
C THR A 55 -14.35 -12.99 6.40
N LEU A 56 -15.26 -12.05 6.13
CA LEU A 56 -16.68 -12.37 5.88
C LEU A 56 -16.85 -13.28 4.66
N LEU A 57 -16.09 -13.04 3.59
CA LEU A 57 -16.11 -13.93 2.43
C LEU A 57 -15.59 -15.32 2.76
N ARG A 58 -14.61 -15.46 3.65
CA ARG A 58 -14.10 -16.75 4.11
C ARG A 58 -15.15 -17.47 4.96
N GLU A 59 -15.74 -16.80 5.94
CA GLU A 59 -16.79 -17.37 6.78
C GLU A 59 -18.00 -17.80 5.94
N ALA A 60 -18.43 -16.95 5.00
CA ALA A 60 -19.52 -17.29 4.09
C ALA A 60 -19.21 -18.53 3.24
N TYR A 61 -17.96 -18.69 2.78
CA TYR A 61 -17.53 -19.87 2.04
C TYR A 61 -17.54 -21.14 2.91
N ASP A 62 -17.04 -21.04 4.15
CA ASP A 62 -16.95 -22.18 5.07
C ASP A 62 -18.34 -22.66 5.55
N LEU A 63 -19.35 -21.78 5.51
CA LEU A 63 -20.74 -22.06 5.90
C LEU A 63 -21.65 -22.54 4.76
N GLN A 64 -21.10 -22.79 3.56
CA GLN A 64 -21.92 -23.30 2.46
C GLN A 64 -22.41 -24.73 2.77
N PRO A 65 -23.70 -25.03 2.58
CA PRO A 65 -24.30 -26.30 2.99
C PRO A 65 -23.84 -27.50 2.14
N ASP A 66 -23.45 -27.24 0.89
CA ASP A 66 -23.01 -28.26 -0.06
C ASP A 66 -22.12 -27.69 -1.18
N SER A 67 -21.67 -28.57 -2.08
CA SER A 67 -20.79 -28.23 -3.21
C SER A 67 -21.47 -27.39 -4.30
N ALA A 68 -22.79 -27.52 -4.49
CA ALA A 68 -23.54 -26.73 -5.45
C ALA A 68 -23.70 -25.28 -4.97
N ALA A 69 -24.01 -25.10 -3.68
CA ALA A 69 -24.05 -23.80 -3.02
C ALA A 69 -22.66 -23.13 -3.04
N THR A 70 -21.60 -23.89 -2.75
CA THR A 70 -20.21 -23.42 -2.85
C THR A 70 -19.87 -22.89 -4.24
N THR A 71 -20.21 -23.66 -5.28
CA THR A 71 -19.97 -23.27 -6.68
C THR A 71 -20.74 -22.00 -7.04
N THR A 72 -22.00 -21.92 -6.60
CA THR A 72 -22.86 -20.74 -6.83
C THR A 72 -22.25 -19.51 -6.15
N PHE A 73 -21.91 -19.61 -4.86
CA PHE A 73 -21.27 -18.54 -4.10
C PHE A 73 -19.98 -18.04 -4.77
N MET A 74 -19.10 -18.95 -5.20
CA MET A 74 -17.83 -18.57 -5.81
C MET A 74 -18.00 -17.82 -7.15
N ASN A 75 -19.09 -18.09 -7.88
CA ASN A 75 -19.41 -17.49 -9.17
C ASN A 75 -20.32 -16.26 -9.04
N THR A 76 -20.83 -15.93 -7.86
CA THR A 76 -21.66 -14.74 -7.65
C THR A 76 -20.87 -13.47 -7.97
N PRO A 77 -21.29 -12.66 -8.96
CA PRO A 77 -20.59 -11.41 -9.30
C PRO A 77 -20.44 -10.49 -8.09
N GLN A 78 -19.30 -9.82 -8.00
CA GLN A 78 -18.99 -8.91 -6.91
C GLN A 78 -18.81 -7.51 -7.46
N VAL A 79 -19.22 -6.48 -6.72
CA VAL A 79 -19.01 -5.09 -7.11
C VAL A 79 -18.09 -4.43 -6.09
N ILE A 80 -17.08 -3.73 -6.58
CA ILE A 80 -16.19 -2.89 -5.77
C ILE A 80 -16.13 -1.50 -6.39
N THR A 81 -16.18 -0.47 -5.56
CA THR A 81 -16.07 0.92 -6.01
C THR A 81 -14.64 1.39 -5.83
N ASP A 82 -14.08 2.01 -6.87
CA ASP A 82 -12.75 2.62 -6.78
C ASP A 82 -12.77 3.93 -5.97
N ILE A 83 -11.59 4.51 -5.72
CA ILE A 83 -11.46 5.76 -4.94
C ILE A 83 -12.17 6.96 -5.59
N ARG A 84 -12.48 6.88 -6.89
CA ARG A 84 -13.17 7.93 -7.64
C ARG A 84 -14.68 7.72 -7.68
N GLY A 85 -15.19 6.69 -7.01
CA GLY A 85 -16.61 6.37 -6.99
C GLY A 85 -17.08 5.55 -8.19
N VAL A 86 -16.18 5.03 -9.03
CA VAL A 86 -16.57 4.23 -10.19
C VAL A 86 -16.75 2.76 -9.76
N PRO A 87 -17.93 2.15 -10.03
CA PRO A 87 -18.16 0.75 -9.72
C PRO A 87 -17.50 -0.18 -10.75
N HIS A 88 -16.88 -1.24 -10.25
CA HIS A 88 -16.24 -2.29 -11.04
C HIS A 88 -16.87 -3.64 -10.69
N THR A 89 -17.46 -4.30 -11.68
CA THR A 89 -18.04 -5.64 -11.51
C THR A 89 -16.97 -6.70 -11.80
N LEU A 90 -16.73 -7.56 -10.82
CA LEU A 90 -15.83 -8.69 -10.87
C LEU A 90 -16.62 -9.99 -11.12
N PRO A 91 -16.05 -10.96 -11.86
CA PRO A 91 -16.77 -12.16 -12.30
C PRO A 91 -17.12 -13.15 -11.18
N GLY A 92 -16.69 -12.91 -9.93
CA GLY A 92 -16.96 -13.80 -8.82
C GLY A 92 -16.18 -13.46 -7.56
N VAL A 93 -16.44 -14.20 -6.48
CA VAL A 93 -15.76 -14.05 -5.18
C VAL A 93 -14.26 -14.31 -5.30
N ARG A 94 -13.84 -15.24 -6.17
CA ARG A 94 -12.41 -15.51 -6.40
C ARG A 94 -11.67 -14.29 -6.93
N ALA A 95 -12.24 -13.58 -7.90
CA ALA A 95 -11.63 -12.39 -8.49
C ALA A 95 -11.50 -11.26 -7.46
N LEU A 96 -12.53 -11.05 -6.64
CA LEU A 96 -12.48 -10.10 -5.53
C LEU A 96 -11.38 -10.46 -4.51
N ARG A 97 -11.29 -11.72 -4.09
CA ARG A 97 -10.23 -12.15 -3.16
C ARG A 97 -8.83 -11.91 -3.73
N LEU A 98 -8.61 -12.25 -5.00
CA LEU A 98 -7.32 -12.01 -5.66
C LEU A 98 -6.97 -10.52 -5.71
N LEU A 99 -7.94 -9.67 -6.04
CA LEU A 99 -7.78 -8.21 -6.02
C LEU A 99 -7.34 -7.71 -4.63
N LEU A 100 -8.05 -8.12 -3.57
CA LEU A 100 -7.77 -7.69 -2.20
C LEU A 100 -6.44 -8.22 -1.66
N VAL A 101 -6.03 -9.44 -2.06
CA VAL A 101 -4.71 -9.99 -1.73
C VAL A 101 -3.59 -9.22 -2.42
N ALA A 102 -3.76 -8.89 -3.71
CA ALA A 102 -2.80 -8.07 -4.45
C ALA A 102 -2.69 -6.67 -3.86
N TYR A 103 -3.81 -6.06 -3.48
CA TYR A 103 -3.84 -4.81 -2.73
C TYR A 103 -3.03 -4.89 -1.42
N GLY A 104 -3.27 -5.93 -0.60
CA GLY A 104 -2.53 -6.12 0.65
C GLY A 104 -1.03 -6.30 0.43
N ALA A 105 -0.63 -7.00 -0.65
CA ALA A 105 0.78 -7.13 -1.03
C ALA A 105 1.40 -5.77 -1.40
N ALA A 106 0.69 -4.94 -2.17
CA ALA A 106 1.14 -3.60 -2.55
C ALA A 106 1.27 -2.64 -1.35
N ILE A 107 0.35 -2.70 -0.39
CA ILE A 107 0.46 -1.94 0.88
C ILE A 107 1.69 -2.38 1.67
N ARG A 108 1.91 -3.69 1.81
CA ARG A 108 3.09 -4.22 2.51
C ARG A 108 4.40 -3.79 1.83
N GLU A 109 4.46 -3.87 0.51
CA GLU A 109 5.60 -3.42 -0.28
C GLU A 109 5.88 -1.93 -0.06
N HIS A 110 4.83 -1.11 -0.07
CA HIS A 110 4.92 0.31 0.20
C HIS A 110 5.54 0.58 1.58
N TRP A 111 5.02 -0.05 2.64
CA TRP A 111 5.56 0.10 4.00
C TRP A 111 7.00 -0.38 4.12
N THR A 112 7.32 -1.52 3.49
CA THR A 112 8.68 -2.09 3.52
C THR A 112 9.65 -1.14 2.83
N THR A 113 9.30 -0.63 1.65
CA THR A 113 10.11 0.34 0.91
C THR A 113 10.31 1.63 1.70
N HIS A 114 9.24 2.14 2.31
CA HIS A 114 9.30 3.34 3.14
C HIS A 114 10.23 3.14 4.35
N ALA A 115 10.08 2.03 5.08
CA ALA A 115 10.92 1.70 6.22
C ALA A 115 12.40 1.55 5.84
N THR A 116 12.70 0.85 4.72
CA THR A 116 14.06 0.69 4.21
C THR A 116 14.68 2.03 3.83
N ARG A 117 13.97 2.89 3.08
CA ARG A 117 14.45 4.23 2.72
C ARG A 117 14.69 5.11 3.94
N LYS A 118 13.80 5.05 4.93
CA LYS A 118 13.94 5.79 6.19
C LYS A 118 15.17 5.32 6.98
N ALA A 119 15.44 4.01 7.01
CA ALA A 119 16.63 3.46 7.63
C ALA A 119 17.92 3.90 6.89
N ALA A 120 17.91 3.89 5.55
CA ALA A 120 19.03 4.33 4.73
C ALA A 120 19.35 5.83 4.95
N ILE A 121 18.34 6.71 4.97
CA ILE A 121 18.51 8.14 5.30
C ILE A 121 19.14 8.33 6.70
N ARG A 122 18.72 7.52 7.68
CA ARG A 122 19.28 7.58 9.03
C ARG A 122 20.75 7.19 9.04
N ALA A 123 21.09 6.10 8.35
CA ALA A 123 22.44 5.51 8.30
C ALA A 123 23.44 6.27 7.42
N ALA A 124 22.98 7.07 6.46
CA ALA A 124 23.83 7.84 5.55
C ALA A 124 24.89 8.66 6.30
N SER A 125 26.17 8.48 5.98
CA SER A 125 27.27 9.19 6.65
C SER A 125 27.82 10.33 5.80
N THR A 126 27.49 10.32 4.51
CA THR A 126 27.86 11.35 3.54
C THR A 126 26.64 11.92 2.81
N ARG A 127 26.84 12.99 2.02
CA ARG A 127 25.80 13.54 1.14
C ARG A 127 25.46 12.58 0.01
N GLU A 128 26.48 11.91 -0.52
CA GLU A 128 26.35 10.90 -1.58
C GLU A 128 25.52 9.70 -1.12
N ASP A 129 25.78 9.18 0.08
CA ASP A 129 24.96 8.11 0.69
C ASP A 129 23.50 8.54 0.83
N LEU A 130 23.28 9.81 1.21
CA LEU A 130 21.94 10.35 1.41
C LEU A 130 21.18 10.46 0.09
N ASP A 131 21.86 10.85 -0.99
CA ASP A 131 21.25 10.94 -2.32
C ASP A 131 20.97 9.53 -2.87
N ALA A 132 21.88 8.57 -2.68
CA ALA A 132 21.70 7.16 -3.05
C ALA A 132 20.57 6.46 -2.27
N ALA A 133 20.43 6.76 -0.97
CA ALA A 133 19.38 6.23 -0.09
C ALA A 133 17.96 6.59 -0.56
N SER A 134 17.86 7.50 -1.50
CA SER A 134 16.62 8.16 -1.81
C SER A 134 15.95 7.70 -3.09
N GLY A 135 16.65 6.93 -3.94
CA GLY A 135 16.21 6.55 -5.29
C GLY A 135 16.07 7.77 -6.21
N ALA A 136 16.44 7.62 -7.47
CA ALA A 136 15.97 8.55 -8.51
C ALA A 136 14.44 8.44 -8.54
N ASP A 137 13.75 9.54 -8.29
CA ASP A 137 12.32 9.68 -8.57
C ASP A 137 12.10 9.69 -10.09
#